data_AF-A0A3S1AT64-F1
#
_entry.id   AF-A0A3S1AT64-F1
#
_cell.length_a   1.000
_cell.length_b   1.000
_cell.length_c   1.000
_cell.angle_alpha   90.00
_cell.angle_beta   90.00
_cell.angle_gamma   90.00
#
_symmetry.space_group_name_H-M   'P 1'
#
loop_
_entity.id
_entity.type
_entity.pdbx_description
1 polymer ?
#
loop_
_entity_poly.entity_id
_entity_poly.type
_entity_poly.pdbx_seq_one_letter_code
_entity_poly.pdbx_strand_id
1 'polypeptide(L)'
;MVLVDTGFGSIQFIHGVREKKFHIIAGIACTRKLLDGRSVAQLHKRGQQLYLQGLKFPVYISWYYFKRHDGKYEKRFVISTKALKASTISWWGKRRWLSSWLV
;
A
#
# COMPACT_ATOMS: atom_id res chain seq x y z
N MET A 1 -8.47 8.52 -8.54
CA MET A 1 -7.73 7.68 -7.58
C MET A 1 -7.90 6.24 -8.02
N VAL A 2 -6.81 5.50 -8.18
CA VAL A 2 -6.83 4.13 -8.72
C VAL A 2 -6.43 3.14 -7.63
N LEU A 3 -7.21 2.07 -7.46
CA LEU A 3 -6.91 1.00 -6.50
C LEU A 3 -6.18 -0.11 -7.23
N VAL A 4 -5.04 -0.55 -6.70
CA VAL A 4 -4.17 -1.51 -7.39
C VAL A 4 -3.76 -2.65 -6.45
N ASP A 5 -3.73 -3.87 -6.99
CA ASP A 5 -3.30 -5.04 -6.22
C ASP A 5 -1.79 -5.00 -5.91
N THR A 6 -1.37 -5.81 -4.94
CA THR A 6 0.01 -6.05 -4.54
C THR A 6 0.91 -6.45 -5.72
N GLY A 7 0.35 -7.12 -6.73
CA GLY A 7 1.06 -7.46 -7.98
C GLY A 7 1.54 -6.24 -8.77
N PHE A 8 0.93 -5.08 -8.56
CA PHE A 8 1.31 -3.80 -9.17
C PHE A 8 2.13 -2.91 -8.21
N GLY A 9 2.65 -3.46 -7.11
CA GLY A 9 3.51 -2.75 -6.17
C GLY A 9 4.95 -2.51 -6.66
N SER A 10 5.22 -2.69 -7.95
CA SER A 10 6.55 -2.46 -8.53
C SER A 10 6.89 -0.97 -8.57
N ILE A 11 8.17 -0.65 -8.42
CA ILE A 11 8.65 0.75 -8.42
C ILE A 11 8.39 1.41 -9.76
N GLN A 12 8.63 0.69 -10.85
CA GLN A 12 8.42 1.15 -12.22
C GLN A 12 6.95 1.53 -12.45
N PHE A 13 6.02 0.70 -11.98
CA PHE A 13 4.59 0.99 -12.08
C PHE A 13 4.21 2.24 -11.27
N ILE A 14 4.66 2.32 -10.02
CA ILE A 14 4.36 3.45 -9.14
C ILE A 14 4.92 4.77 -9.72
N HIS A 15 6.11 4.74 -10.32
CA HIS A 15 6.68 5.88 -11.06
C HIS A 15 5.83 6.26 -12.28
N GLY A 16 5.50 5.31 -13.15
CA GLY A 16 4.72 5.60 -14.36
C GLY A 16 3.33 6.17 -14.06
N VAL A 17 2.67 5.69 -13.00
CA VAL A 17 1.40 6.28 -12.52
C VAL A 17 1.59 7.74 -12.08
N ARG A 18 2.69 8.02 -11.38
CA ARG A 18 2.98 9.36 -10.86
C ARG A 18 3.28 10.34 -11.98
N GLU A 19 4.05 9.93 -12.99
CA GLU A 19 4.36 10.74 -14.19
C GLU A 19 3.08 11.11 -14.94
N LYS A 20 2.11 10.19 -15.02
CA LYS A 20 0.78 10.43 -15.59
C LYS A 20 -0.16 11.23 -14.66
N LYS A 21 0.36 11.78 -13.55
CA LYS A 21 -0.38 12.58 -12.55
C LYS A 21 -1.56 11.84 -11.90
N PHE A 22 -1.56 10.51 -11.92
CA PHE A 22 -2.55 9.72 -11.22
C PHE A 22 -2.16 9.50 -9.75
N HIS A 23 -3.18 9.36 -8.91
CA HIS A 23 -3.02 8.96 -7.51
C HIS A 23 -3.47 7.52 -7.34
N ILE A 24 -2.62 6.70 -6.72
CA ILE A 24 -2.90 5.29 -6.45
C ILE A 24 -2.95 5.00 -4.96
N ILE A 25 -3.76 3.98 -4.62
CA ILE A 25 -3.61 3.20 -3.41
C ILE A 25 -3.23 1.78 -3.84
N ALA A 26 -2.01 1.37 -3.51
CA ALA A 26 -1.45 0.09 -3.95
C ALA A 26 -1.12 -0.80 -2.75
N GLY A 27 -1.43 -2.10 -2.85
CA GLY A 27 -0.87 -3.10 -1.94
C GLY A 27 0.64 -3.20 -2.13
N ILE A 28 1.38 -3.44 -1.05
CA ILE A 28 2.82 -3.73 -1.13
C ILE A 28 3.20 -4.92 -0.25
N ALA A 29 4.24 -5.64 -0.66
CA ALA A 29 4.79 -6.74 0.13
C ALA A 29 5.39 -6.21 1.44
N CYS A 30 5.23 -6.98 2.52
CA CYS A 30 5.80 -6.66 3.83
C CYS A 30 7.35 -6.66 3.83
N THR A 31 7.95 -7.39 2.89
CA THR A 31 9.40 -7.49 2.67
C THR A 31 9.98 -6.26 1.97
N ARG A 32 9.15 -5.36 1.44
CA ARG A 32 9.60 -4.15 0.75
C ARG A 32 10.48 -3.32 1.67
N LYS A 33 11.60 -2.85 1.14
CA LYS A 33 12.61 -2.09 1.87
C LYS A 33 12.37 -0.59 1.80
N LEU A 34 12.68 0.08 2.90
CA LEU A 34 12.78 1.52 3.02
C LEU A 34 14.19 1.98 2.66
N LEU A 35 14.42 3.30 2.54
CA LEU A 35 15.76 3.83 2.27
C LEU A 35 16.79 3.48 3.36
N ASP A 36 16.35 3.32 4.60
CA ASP A 36 17.21 2.96 5.73
C ASP A 36 17.45 1.43 5.86
N GLY A 37 17.03 0.64 4.87
CA GLY A 37 17.20 -0.82 4.84
C GLY A 37 16.20 -1.61 5.71
N ARG A 38 15.37 -0.93 6.51
CA ARG A 38 14.28 -1.58 7.25
C ARG A 38 13.22 -2.10 6.29
N SER A 39 12.51 -3.13 6.72
CA SER A 39 11.35 -3.63 5.97
C SER A 39 10.08 -2.91 6.39
N VAL A 40 9.11 -2.85 5.49
CA VAL A 40 7.76 -2.34 5.78
C VAL A 40 7.10 -3.09 6.93
N ALA A 41 7.42 -4.37 7.12
CA ALA A 41 6.95 -5.17 8.26
C ALA A 41 7.33 -4.57 9.62
N GLN A 42 8.50 -3.91 9.71
CA GLN A 42 9.06 -3.31 10.93
C GLN A 42 8.47 -1.93 11.27
N LEU A 43 7.44 -1.49 10.54
CA LEU A 43 6.79 -0.21 10.79
C LEU A 43 5.71 -0.32 11.87
N HIS A 44 5.76 0.59 12.84
CA HIS A 44 4.85 0.65 14.00
C HIS A 44 3.81 1.77 13.89
N LYS A 45 4.10 2.86 13.14
CA LYS A 45 3.20 4.00 12.95
C LYS A 45 2.46 3.96 11.60
N ARG A 46 1.13 4.05 11.63
CA ARG A 46 0.29 4.17 10.43
C ARG A 46 0.20 5.62 9.97
N GLY A 47 -0.03 5.84 8.67
CA GLY A 47 -0.20 7.16 8.06
C GLY A 47 1.09 7.97 7.95
N GLN A 48 2.23 7.39 8.29
CA GLN A 48 3.52 8.07 8.15
C GLN A 48 3.92 8.16 6.68
N GLN A 49 4.62 9.25 6.37
CA GLN A 49 5.28 9.46 5.11
C GLN A 49 6.66 8.79 5.13
N LEU A 50 7.01 8.08 4.08
CA LEU A 50 8.28 7.38 3.97
C LEU A 50 8.75 7.29 2.52
N TYR A 51 10.00 6.88 2.35
CA TYR A 51 10.59 6.58 1.05
C TYR A 51 10.84 5.08 0.94
N LEU A 52 10.28 4.47 -0.11
CA LEU A 52 10.58 3.10 -0.48
C LEU A 52 11.87 3.07 -1.29
N GLN A 53 12.67 2.02 -1.10
CA GLN A 53 13.89 1.83 -1.88
C GLN A 53 13.55 1.76 -3.38
N GLY A 54 14.21 2.62 -4.18
CA GLY A 54 13.98 2.78 -5.61
C GLY A 54 12.94 3.85 -5.99
N LEU A 55 12.15 4.34 -5.03
CA LEU A 55 11.17 5.40 -5.28
C LEU A 55 11.81 6.78 -5.04
N LYS A 56 11.72 7.68 -6.02
CA LYS A 56 12.32 9.03 -5.96
C LYS A 56 11.44 10.06 -5.23
N PHE A 57 10.27 9.64 -4.76
CA PHE A 57 9.32 10.51 -4.08
C PHE A 57 8.71 9.79 -2.87
N PRO A 58 8.19 10.53 -1.89
CA PRO A 58 7.62 9.93 -0.69
C PRO A 58 6.22 9.38 -0.93
N VAL A 59 5.86 8.35 -0.17
CA VAL A 59 4.51 7.77 -0.12
C VAL A 59 4.02 7.67 1.32
N TYR A 60 2.70 7.61 1.48
CA TYR A 60 2.06 7.44 2.78
C TYR A 60 1.69 5.99 2.97
N ILE A 61 2.09 5.39 4.08
CA ILE A 61 1.82 3.97 4.33
C ILE A 61 0.73 3.78 5.39
N SER A 62 -0.07 2.73 5.21
CA SER A 62 -0.92 2.19 6.25
C SER A 62 -0.98 0.67 6.13
N TRP A 63 -1.72 0.03 7.04
CA TRP A 63 -1.99 -1.40 6.96
C TRP A 63 -3.35 -1.72 7.56
N TYR A 64 -3.84 -2.90 7.24
CA TYR A 64 -5.03 -3.48 7.83
C TYR A 64 -4.87 -4.98 8.02
N TYR A 65 -5.69 -5.54 8.91
CA TYR A 65 -5.80 -6.98 9.07
C TYR A 65 -6.94 -7.49 8.18
N PHE A 66 -6.62 -8.47 7.35
CA PHE A 66 -7.56 -9.18 6.49
C PHE A 66 -7.84 -10.54 7.10
N LYS A 67 -9.12 -10.87 7.34
CA LYS A 67 -9.50 -12.18 7.87
C LYS A 67 -9.50 -13.19 6.71
N ARG A 68 -8.68 -14.22 6.81
CA ARG A 68 -8.65 -15.35 5.88
C ARG A 68 -9.81 -16.32 6.18
N HIS A 69 -10.07 -17.22 5.23
CA HIS A 69 -11.11 -18.24 5.36
C HIS A 69 -10.87 -19.21 6.54
N ASP A 70 -9.61 -19.43 6.93
CA ASP A 70 -9.22 -20.23 8.10
C ASP A 70 -9.38 -19.49 9.44
N GLY A 71 -9.98 -18.29 9.43
CA GLY A 71 -10.16 -17.45 10.61
C GLY A 71 -8.93 -16.67 11.05
N LYS A 72 -7.75 -16.88 10.44
CA LYS A 72 -6.52 -16.16 10.77
C LYS A 72 -6.51 -14.76 10.16
N TYR A 73 -5.84 -13.82 10.83
CA TYR A 73 -5.66 -12.47 10.33
C TYR A 73 -4.31 -12.31 9.62
N GLU A 74 -4.34 -11.80 8.41
CA GLU A 74 -3.16 -11.43 7.63
C GLU A 74 -2.96 -9.91 7.65
N LYS A 75 -1.77 -9.44 8.02
CA LYS A 75 -1.43 -8.01 7.99
C LYS A 75 -1.05 -7.61 6.57
N ARG A 76 -1.89 -6.81 5.91
CA ARG A 76 -1.65 -6.30 4.55
C ARG A 76 -1.26 -4.83 4.57
N PHE A 77 -0.19 -4.51 3.86
CA PHE A 77 0.36 -3.17 3.78
C PHE A 77 -0.12 -2.48 2.50
N VAL A 78 -0.42 -1.20 2.62
CA VAL A 78 -0.92 -0.36 1.54
C VAL A 78 -0.24 0.99 1.56
N ILE A 79 0.08 1.51 0.38
CA ILE A 79 0.64 2.84 0.21
C ILE A 79 -0.30 3.74 -0.57
N SER A 80 -0.16 5.04 -0.36
CA SER A 80 -0.84 6.09 -1.12
C SER A 80 0.21 7.08 -1.66
N THR A 81 0.07 7.46 -2.93
CA THR A 81 0.90 8.53 -3.53
C THR A 81 0.36 9.94 -3.25
N LYS A 82 -0.76 10.04 -2.51
CA LYS A 82 -1.36 11.28 -2.03
C LYS A 82 -1.38 11.28 -0.50
N ALA A 83 -1.18 12.45 0.10
CA ALA A 83 -1.37 12.67 1.53
C ALA A 83 -2.83 12.38 1.90
N LEU A 84 -3.07 11.30 2.64
CA LEU A 84 -4.38 10.86 3.09
C LEU A 84 -4.28 10.39 4.54
N LYS A 85 -5.40 10.47 5.27
CA LYS A 85 -5.49 9.91 6.62
C LYS A 85 -5.23 8.40 6.57
N ALA A 86 -4.52 7.88 7.57
CA ALA A 86 -4.22 6.45 7.68
C ALA A 86 -5.47 5.56 7.56
N SER A 87 -6.56 5.97 8.20
CA SER A 87 -7.86 5.29 8.15
C SER A 87 -8.42 5.23 6.73
N THR A 88 -8.33 6.33 5.98
CA THR A 88 -8.76 6.40 4.56
C THR A 88 -7.95 5.45 3.70
N ILE A 89 -6.61 5.42 3.86
CA ILE A 89 -5.73 4.50 3.11
C ILE A 89 -6.10 3.04 3.43
N SER A 90 -6.25 2.69 4.71
CA SER A 90 -6.63 1.34 5.13
C SER A 90 -8.03 0.95 4.64
N TRP A 91 -8.98 1.88 4.63
CA TRP A 91 -10.35 1.66 4.21
C TRP A 91 -10.44 1.35 2.71
N TRP A 92 -9.80 2.17 1.88
CA TRP A 92 -9.69 1.90 0.44
C TRP A 92 -8.91 0.63 0.14
N GLY A 93 -7.83 0.37 0.91
CA GLY A 93 -7.07 -0.86 0.83
C GLY A 93 -7.91 -2.12 1.10
N LYS A 94 -8.86 -2.06 2.04
CA LYS A 94 -9.82 -3.14 2.33
C LYS A 94 -10.88 -3.27 1.22
N ARG A 95 -11.47 -2.15 0.79
CA ARG A 95 -12.54 -2.14 -0.23
C ARG A 95 -12.10 -2.69 -1.58
N ARG A 96 -10.79 -2.67 -1.87
CA ARG A 96 -10.21 -3.34 -3.04
C ARG A 96 -10.61 -4.82 -3.19
N TRP A 97 -10.90 -5.51 -2.08
CA TRP A 97 -11.31 -6.93 -2.10
C TRP A 97 -12.82 -7.14 -2.14
N LEU A 98 -13.64 -6.09 -1.94
CA LEU A 98 -15.09 -6.23 -1.92
C LEU A 98 -15.68 -6.44 -3.33
N SER A 99 -15.01 -5.97 -4.39
CA SER A 99 -15.43 -6.20 -5.77
C SER A 99 -15.12 -7.61 -6.28
N SER A 100 -14.38 -8.42 -5.53
CA SER A 100 -14.03 -9.79 -5.93
C SER A 100 -15.03 -10.86 -5.46
N TRP A 101 -16.14 -10.44 -4.84
CA TRP A 101 -17.29 -11.30 -4.50
C TRP A 101 -18.37 -11.36 -5.60
N LEU A 102 -18.07 -10.82 -6.79
CA LEU A 102 -18.91 -10.89 -7.99
C LEU A 102 -18.08 -11.40 -9.18
N VAL A 103 -17.47 -12.58 -9.04
CA VAL A 103 -17.14 -13.48 -10.17
C VAL A 103 -17.19 -14.92 -9.66
#